data_AF-A0A917RTL7-F1
#
_entry.id   AF-A0A917RTL7-F1
#
_cell.length_a   1.000
_cell.length_b   1.000
_cell.length_c   1.000
_cell.angle_alpha   90.00
_cell.angle_beta   90.00
_cell.angle_gamma   90.00
#
_symmetry.space_group_name_H-M   'P 1'
#
loop_
_entity.id
_entity.type
_entity.pdbx_description
1 polymer ?
#
loop_
_entity_poly.entity_id
_entity_poly.type
_entity_poly.pdbx_seq_one_letter_code
_entity_poly.pdbx_strand_id
1 'polypeptide(L)'
;MTESRIKNHADDENEIHDLAEFRDAGHNVVTPVARFAPEVAGIVVDAFTQIVRTAKAARAANTPDAEGIVRAQTFEEGDVYLLETPFEGFFADRYLMDFYDAAERGICSRMHLHTGLRFVRMMTGPDTHIRVGALSPFIVTDIPGVTPFRPALFTDDLPDTPPGVHRTRYNLIVPPCSFVDMQIPRGVSHQFNAVGPNAVIDSVHPEESLEILREGMAGYKMMAQTVFLARELPDAATCTDLVPGDS
;
A
#
# COMPACT_ATOMS: atom_id res chain seq x y z
N MET A 1 9.97 -5.46 -27.51
CA MET A 1 8.98 -6.43 -27.00
C MET A 1 7.97 -5.64 -26.22
N THR A 2 6.71 -5.60 -26.63
CA THR A 2 5.64 -5.04 -25.79
C THR A 2 5.51 -5.92 -24.56
N GLU A 3 5.79 -5.39 -23.37
CA GLU A 3 5.54 -6.12 -22.13
C GLU A 3 4.09 -6.58 -22.07
N SER A 4 3.85 -7.78 -21.53
CA SER A 4 2.50 -8.31 -21.38
C SER A 4 1.71 -7.49 -20.37
N ARG A 5 0.41 -7.32 -20.65
CA ARG A 5 -0.57 -6.77 -19.70
C ARG A 5 -0.61 -7.61 -18.45
N ILE A 6 -0.85 -6.96 -17.32
CA ILE A 6 -1.13 -7.65 -16.06
C ILE A 6 -2.63 -7.85 -15.93
N LYS A 7 -3.46 -6.88 -16.31
CA LYS A 7 -4.91 -7.05 -16.22
C LYS A 7 -5.46 -7.87 -17.37
N ASN A 8 -6.42 -8.73 -17.06
CA ASN A 8 -7.27 -9.41 -18.03
C ASN A 8 -8.32 -8.45 -18.58
N HIS A 9 -8.85 -7.56 -17.72
CA HIS A 9 -9.85 -6.57 -18.08
C HIS A 9 -9.42 -5.18 -17.57
N ALA A 10 -9.17 -4.26 -18.50
CA ALA A 10 -8.47 -3.00 -18.22
C ALA A 10 -9.13 -2.16 -17.11
N ASP A 11 -10.46 -2.12 -17.06
CA ASP A 11 -11.22 -1.27 -16.13
C ASP A 11 -11.75 -2.03 -14.89
N ASP A 12 -11.40 -3.30 -14.68
CA ASP A 12 -11.93 -4.08 -13.56
C ASP A 12 -11.31 -3.60 -12.24
N GLU A 13 -12.10 -2.95 -11.39
CA GLU A 13 -11.64 -2.43 -10.09
C GLU A 13 -11.42 -3.53 -9.02
N ASN A 14 -11.86 -4.75 -9.29
CA ASN A 14 -11.77 -5.89 -8.38
C ASN A 14 -11.30 -7.17 -9.09
N GLU A 15 -10.33 -7.03 -10.01
CA GLU A 15 -9.73 -8.18 -10.68
C GLU A 15 -8.94 -9.04 -9.68
N ILE A 16 -9.13 -10.37 -9.74
CA ILE A 16 -8.46 -11.32 -8.86
C ILE A 16 -7.66 -12.30 -9.70
N HIS A 17 -6.36 -12.41 -9.42
CA HIS A 17 -5.48 -13.40 -10.05
C HIS A 17 -5.38 -14.67 -9.22
N ASP A 18 -5.04 -15.78 -9.87
CA ASP A 18 -4.83 -17.04 -9.19
C ASP A 18 -3.54 -17.00 -8.35
N LEU A 19 -3.72 -16.97 -7.03
CA LEU A 19 -2.65 -17.01 -6.05
C LEU A 19 -1.75 -18.25 -6.20
N ALA A 20 -2.28 -19.39 -6.63
CA ALA A 20 -1.52 -20.62 -6.77
C ALA A 20 -0.41 -20.50 -7.84
N GLU A 21 -0.72 -19.81 -8.94
CA GLU A 21 0.17 -19.67 -10.09
C GLU A 21 0.97 -18.37 -10.08
N PHE A 22 0.46 -17.33 -9.42
CA PHE A 22 1.10 -16.02 -9.37
C PHE A 22 2.52 -16.08 -8.80
N ARG A 23 3.42 -15.23 -9.31
CA ARG A 23 4.77 -15.03 -8.78
C ARG A 23 5.15 -13.57 -8.90
N ASP A 24 5.75 -13.02 -7.86
CA ASP A 24 6.31 -11.66 -7.92
C ASP A 24 7.35 -11.58 -9.03
N ALA A 25 7.31 -10.50 -9.81
CA ALA A 25 8.30 -10.21 -10.84
C ALA A 25 9.65 -9.70 -10.29
N GLY A 26 9.73 -9.47 -8.97
CA GLY A 26 10.88 -8.89 -8.30
C GLY A 26 10.70 -8.85 -6.80
N HIS A 27 11.35 -7.89 -6.15
CA HIS A 27 11.33 -7.72 -4.70
C HIS A 27 11.01 -6.28 -4.34
N ASN A 28 10.23 -6.10 -3.28
CA ASN A 28 10.04 -4.81 -2.65
C ASN A 28 11.35 -4.33 -2.01
N VAL A 29 11.71 -3.06 -2.24
CA VAL A 29 12.94 -2.45 -1.68
C VAL A 29 12.54 -1.44 -0.61
N VAL A 30 13.05 -1.61 0.60
CA VAL A 30 12.63 -0.86 1.78
C VAL A 30 13.80 -0.12 2.41
N THR A 31 13.63 1.17 2.68
CA THR A 31 14.62 2.04 3.31
C THR A 31 14.06 2.63 4.61
N PRO A 32 14.61 2.30 5.79
CA PRO A 32 14.27 2.97 7.04
C PRO A 32 14.85 4.38 7.02
N VAL A 33 14.00 5.41 7.04
CA VAL A 33 14.41 6.80 6.78
C VAL A 33 14.62 7.57 8.08
N ALA A 34 13.66 7.50 8.99
CA ALA A 34 13.67 8.34 10.18
C ALA A 34 12.94 7.68 11.36
N ARG A 35 13.39 8.01 12.58
CA ARG A 35 12.68 7.71 13.82
C ARG A 35 12.60 8.97 14.64
N PHE A 36 11.40 9.29 15.12
CA PHE A 36 11.10 10.54 15.79
C PHE A 36 10.76 10.32 17.26
N ALA A 37 10.83 11.41 18.03
CA ALA A 37 10.15 11.45 19.33
C ALA A 37 8.63 11.29 19.11
N PRO A 38 7.91 10.63 20.04
CA PRO A 38 6.47 10.38 19.89
C PRO A 38 5.63 11.62 19.58
N GLU A 39 5.89 12.74 20.28
CA GLU A 39 5.18 14.00 20.06
C GLU A 39 5.36 14.53 18.63
N VAL A 40 6.58 14.47 18.10
CA VAL A 40 6.87 14.91 16.73
C VAL A 40 6.21 14.01 15.71
N ALA A 41 6.30 12.68 15.89
CA ALA A 41 5.65 11.73 15.00
C ALA A 41 4.12 11.94 14.97
N GLY A 42 3.51 12.13 16.14
CA GLY A 42 2.08 12.41 16.27
C GLY A 42 1.68 13.66 15.51
N ILE A 43 2.36 14.79 15.74
CA ILE A 43 2.08 16.06 15.04
C ILE A 43 2.14 15.89 13.52
N VAL A 44 3.15 15.20 13.01
CA VAL A 44 3.30 15.03 11.56
C VAL A 44 2.20 14.14 11.01
N VAL A 45 1.97 12.97 11.61
CA VAL A 45 0.92 12.04 11.15
C VAL A 45 -0.45 12.71 11.22
N ASP A 46 -0.77 13.39 12.31
CA ASP A 46 -2.03 14.13 12.49
C ASP A 46 -2.23 15.20 11.40
N ALA A 47 -1.16 15.90 11.01
CA ALA A 47 -1.26 16.91 9.95
C ALA A 47 -1.61 16.28 8.60
N PHE A 48 -1.03 15.13 8.25
CA PHE A 48 -1.35 14.44 7.00
C PHE A 48 -2.72 13.76 7.04
N THR A 49 -3.07 13.07 8.13
CA THR A 49 -4.39 12.44 8.29
C THR A 49 -5.51 13.48 8.25
N GLN A 50 -5.30 14.66 8.85
CA GLN A 50 -6.27 15.75 8.81
C GLN A 50 -6.53 16.25 7.39
N ILE A 51 -5.54 16.26 6.50
CA ILE A 51 -5.75 16.61 5.08
C ILE A 51 -6.72 15.63 4.43
N VAL A 52 -6.47 14.33 4.60
CA VAL A 52 -7.31 13.26 4.05
C VAL A 52 -8.73 13.33 4.61
N ARG A 53 -8.89 13.46 5.93
CA ARG A 53 -10.20 13.56 6.58
C ARG A 53 -10.97 14.82 6.16
N THR A 54 -10.27 15.95 6.03
CA THR A 54 -10.87 17.20 5.55
C THR A 54 -11.33 17.05 4.10
N ALA A 55 -10.52 16.44 3.25
CA ALA A 55 -10.90 16.13 1.87
C ALA A 55 -12.12 15.21 1.84
N LYS A 56 -12.15 14.16 2.68
CA LYS A 56 -13.27 13.23 2.77
C LYS A 56 -14.59 13.90 3.17
N ALA A 57 -14.53 14.92 4.02
CA ALA A 57 -15.71 15.71 4.40
C ALA A 57 -16.08 16.80 3.39
N ALA A 58 -15.15 17.24 2.55
CA ALA A 58 -15.34 18.38 1.66
C ALA A 58 -16.02 17.99 0.33
N ARG A 59 -17.15 18.64 0.01
CA ARG A 59 -17.81 18.47 -1.29
C ARG A 59 -16.87 18.71 -2.48
N ALA A 60 -15.94 19.66 -2.36
CA ALA A 60 -14.99 20.00 -3.41
C ALA A 60 -14.06 18.84 -3.79
N ALA A 61 -13.75 17.93 -2.86
CA ALA A 61 -12.92 16.76 -3.14
C ALA A 61 -13.73 15.49 -3.47
N ASN A 62 -15.02 15.46 -3.11
CA ASN A 62 -15.93 14.34 -3.37
C ASN A 62 -16.81 14.53 -4.63
N THR A 63 -16.62 15.61 -5.39
CA THR A 63 -17.31 15.85 -6.66
C THR A 63 -16.30 15.75 -7.80
N PRO A 64 -16.65 15.11 -8.93
CA PRO A 64 -15.80 15.11 -10.11
C PRO A 64 -15.43 16.54 -10.55
N ASP A 65 -14.16 16.77 -10.86
CA ASP A 65 -13.69 18.02 -11.46
C ASP A 65 -13.96 18.10 -12.97
N ALA A 66 -13.37 19.07 -13.66
CA ALA A 66 -13.55 19.27 -15.10
C ALA A 66 -13.04 18.10 -15.95
N GLU A 67 -12.13 17.28 -15.40
CA GLU A 67 -11.58 16.08 -16.02
C GLU A 67 -12.30 14.81 -15.55
N GLY A 68 -13.33 14.96 -14.71
CA GLY A 68 -14.11 13.86 -14.15
C GLY A 68 -13.46 13.19 -12.94
N ILE A 69 -12.39 13.78 -12.38
CA ILE A 69 -11.60 13.16 -11.32
C ILE A 69 -12.21 13.48 -9.95
N VAL A 70 -12.43 12.42 -9.15
CA VAL A 70 -12.81 12.54 -7.75
C VAL A 70 -11.56 12.36 -6.89
N ARG A 71 -11.20 13.40 -6.13
CA ARG A 71 -9.95 13.43 -5.37
C ARG A 71 -10.02 12.66 -4.05
N ALA A 72 -11.17 12.68 -3.39
CA ALA A 72 -11.40 11.91 -2.17
C ALA A 72 -11.94 10.51 -2.52
N GLN A 73 -11.17 9.46 -2.26
CA GLN A 73 -11.51 8.08 -2.57
C GLN A 73 -11.45 7.20 -1.30
N THR A 74 -11.90 5.95 -1.40
CA THR A 74 -11.76 4.94 -0.33
C THR A 74 -11.14 3.70 -0.91
N PHE A 75 -10.07 3.24 -0.28
CA PHE A 75 -9.38 2.00 -0.59
C PHE A 75 -9.70 0.97 0.51
N GLU A 76 -9.26 -0.27 0.35
CA GLU A 76 -9.45 -1.27 1.41
C GLU A 76 -8.73 -0.88 2.68
N GLU A 77 -7.56 -0.25 2.55
CA GLU A 77 -6.65 0.13 3.61
C GLU A 77 -7.08 1.38 4.38
N GLY A 78 -7.78 2.31 3.73
CA GLY A 78 -7.98 3.65 4.26
C GLY A 78 -8.68 4.62 3.31
N ASP A 79 -8.90 5.83 3.80
CA ASP A 79 -9.37 6.93 2.97
C ASP A 79 -8.20 7.59 2.24
N VAL A 80 -8.43 8.03 1.01
CA VAL A 80 -7.40 8.55 0.12
C VAL A 80 -7.74 9.96 -0.33
N TYR A 81 -6.73 10.82 -0.40
CA TYR A 81 -6.81 12.11 -1.07
C TYR A 81 -5.73 12.24 -2.14
N LEU A 82 -6.17 12.38 -3.39
CA LEU A 82 -5.33 12.69 -4.54
C LEU A 82 -4.80 14.13 -4.45
N LEU A 83 -3.52 14.25 -4.13
CA LEU A 83 -2.82 15.54 -4.05
C LEU A 83 -2.64 16.13 -5.45
N GLU A 84 -2.15 15.32 -6.39
CA GLU A 84 -1.84 15.79 -7.73
C GLU A 84 -2.09 14.72 -8.79
N THR A 85 -2.65 15.14 -9.92
CA THR A 85 -2.84 14.31 -11.12
C THR A 85 -1.63 14.43 -12.04
N PRO A 86 -1.42 13.49 -12.96
CA PRO A 86 -0.42 13.67 -14.01
C PRO A 86 -0.70 14.94 -14.82
N PHE A 87 0.33 15.65 -15.25
CA PHE A 87 0.23 16.86 -16.07
C PHE A 87 1.33 16.89 -17.15
N GLU A 88 1.32 17.89 -18.04
CA GLU A 88 2.26 17.96 -19.15
C GLU A 88 3.73 17.95 -18.66
N GLY A 89 4.48 16.95 -19.11
CA GLY A 89 5.87 16.74 -18.70
C GLY A 89 6.06 16.00 -17.36
N PHE A 90 4.98 15.64 -16.65
CA PHE A 90 5.03 14.90 -15.39
C PHE A 90 3.95 13.80 -15.35
N PHE A 91 4.36 12.56 -15.58
CA PHE A 91 3.49 11.41 -15.84
C PHE A 91 3.10 10.62 -14.57
N ALA A 92 3.40 11.18 -13.40
CA ALA A 92 3.14 10.55 -12.11
C ALA A 92 2.02 11.27 -11.38
N ASP A 93 1.24 10.52 -10.62
CA ASP A 93 0.31 11.08 -9.64
C ASP A 93 0.85 10.94 -8.22
N ARG A 94 0.17 11.58 -7.27
CA ARG A 94 0.50 11.47 -5.85
C ARG A 94 -0.73 11.55 -4.97
N TYR A 95 -0.81 10.68 -3.98
CA TYR A 95 -1.88 10.72 -2.98
C TYR A 95 -1.37 10.57 -1.55
N LEU A 96 -2.22 10.99 -0.61
CA LEU A 96 -2.13 10.64 0.80
C LEU A 96 -3.21 9.62 1.14
N MET A 97 -2.92 8.68 2.04
CA MET A 97 -3.91 7.76 2.57
C MET A 97 -3.82 7.72 4.09
N ASP A 98 -4.93 8.02 4.76
CA ASP A 98 -5.15 7.82 6.19
C ASP A 98 -5.60 6.37 6.39
N PHE A 99 -4.75 5.54 7.00
CA PHE A 99 -5.06 4.13 7.20
C PHE A 99 -6.18 3.97 8.23
N TYR A 100 -7.00 2.96 8.00
CA TYR A 100 -7.81 2.42 9.05
C TYR A 100 -7.00 1.47 9.94
N ASP A 101 -7.32 1.44 11.23
CA ASP A 101 -6.79 0.44 12.15
C ASP A 101 -7.42 -0.93 11.85
N ALA A 102 -6.60 -1.90 11.42
CA ALA A 102 -7.05 -3.25 11.11
C ALA A 102 -7.66 -3.95 12.34
N ALA A 103 -7.13 -3.66 13.54
CA ALA A 103 -7.67 -4.23 14.78
C ALA A 103 -9.08 -3.70 15.09
N GLU A 104 -9.31 -2.40 14.88
CA GLU A 104 -10.64 -1.79 15.07
C GLU A 104 -11.64 -2.29 14.02
N ARG A 105 -11.19 -2.47 12.77
CA ARG A 105 -12.03 -2.97 11.68
C ARG A 105 -12.36 -4.45 11.76
N GLY A 106 -11.51 -5.24 12.42
CA GLY A 106 -11.65 -6.70 12.47
C GLY A 106 -11.26 -7.41 11.17
N ILE A 107 -10.71 -6.70 10.19
CA ILE A 107 -10.30 -7.24 8.90
C ILE A 107 -8.96 -6.66 8.43
N CYS A 108 -8.21 -7.46 7.68
CA CYS A 108 -7.02 -7.03 6.95
C CYS A 108 -7.39 -6.65 5.51
N SER A 109 -6.60 -5.76 4.90
CA SER A 109 -6.69 -5.51 3.45
C SER A 109 -6.20 -6.71 2.66
N ARG A 110 -6.66 -6.89 1.42
CA ARG A 110 -6.20 -8.01 0.59
C ARG A 110 -4.80 -7.76 0.06
N MET A 111 -4.02 -8.83 -0.02
CA MET A 111 -2.75 -8.80 -0.75
C MET A 111 -3.04 -8.53 -2.22
N HIS A 112 -2.31 -7.58 -2.80
CA HIS A 112 -2.52 -7.15 -4.17
C HIS A 112 -1.20 -6.74 -4.81
N LEU A 113 -1.23 -6.55 -6.13
CA LEU A 113 -0.17 -5.93 -6.90
C LEU A 113 -0.74 -4.76 -7.69
N HIS A 114 0.15 -3.84 -8.08
CA HIS A 114 -0.18 -2.79 -9.02
C HIS A 114 0.38 -3.10 -10.42
N THR A 115 -0.34 -2.62 -11.43
CA THR A 115 0.04 -2.79 -12.83
C THR A 115 1.21 -1.90 -13.25
N GLY A 116 1.61 -0.95 -12.41
CA GLY A 116 2.81 -0.14 -12.50
C GLY A 116 3.54 -0.05 -11.16
N LEU A 117 4.67 0.66 -11.16
CA LEU A 117 5.51 0.78 -9.97
C LEU A 117 4.97 1.85 -9.00
N ARG A 118 5.29 1.70 -7.71
CA ARG A 118 4.93 2.67 -6.67
C ARG A 118 6.15 3.06 -5.86
N PHE A 119 6.15 4.31 -5.39
CA PHE A 119 7.00 4.75 -4.31
C PHE A 119 6.11 5.17 -3.15
N VAL A 120 6.28 4.53 -2.00
CA VAL A 120 5.42 4.73 -0.83
C VAL A 120 6.28 5.13 0.36
N ARG A 121 5.97 6.26 0.98
CA ARG A 121 6.47 6.60 2.31
C ARG A 121 5.42 6.24 3.34
N MET A 122 5.73 5.25 4.17
CA MET A 122 4.93 4.84 5.32
C MET A 122 5.34 5.66 6.53
N MET A 123 4.37 6.26 7.21
CA MET A 123 4.57 7.10 8.38
C MET A 123 3.71 6.60 9.53
N THR A 124 4.35 6.30 10.65
CA THR A 124 3.67 5.86 11.88
C THR A 124 3.85 6.87 13.00
N GLY A 125 2.78 7.08 13.75
CA GLY A 125 2.77 7.85 14.99
C GLY A 125 3.02 6.96 16.22
N PRO A 126 2.75 7.49 17.42
CA PRO A 126 2.78 6.71 18.65
C PRO A 126 1.83 5.50 18.59
N ASP A 127 2.26 4.41 19.24
CA ASP A 127 1.49 3.18 19.44
C ASP A 127 0.96 2.51 18.17
N THR A 128 1.49 2.88 17.00
CA THR A 128 1.01 2.38 15.70
C THR A 128 2.13 1.70 14.93
N HIS A 129 1.84 0.53 14.37
CA HIS A 129 2.71 -0.19 13.45
C HIS A 129 2.06 -0.26 12.07
N ILE A 130 2.87 -0.46 11.02
CA ILE A 130 2.37 -0.94 9.74
C ILE A 130 3.02 -2.29 9.47
N ARG A 131 2.20 -3.33 9.31
CA ARG A 131 2.63 -4.64 8.84
C ARG A 131 2.52 -4.68 7.32
N VAL A 132 3.64 -4.94 6.66
CA VAL A 132 3.72 -5.11 5.21
C VAL A 132 3.93 -6.59 4.89
N GLY A 133 2.95 -7.22 4.24
CA GLY A 133 3.05 -8.58 3.72
C GLY A 133 3.45 -8.58 2.24
N ALA A 134 4.19 -9.60 1.78
CA ALA A 134 4.52 -9.84 0.36
C ALA A 134 4.74 -11.34 0.08
N LEU A 135 4.71 -11.75 -1.20
CA LEU A 135 5.03 -13.12 -1.63
C LEU A 135 6.51 -13.35 -1.91
N SER A 136 7.32 -12.31 -1.87
CA SER A 136 8.77 -12.35 -2.04
C SER A 136 9.49 -11.70 -0.84
N PRO A 137 10.73 -12.12 -0.54
CA PRO A 137 11.54 -11.48 0.49
C PRO A 137 11.75 -9.98 0.20
N PHE A 138 11.76 -9.15 1.25
CA PHE A 138 12.11 -7.74 1.14
C PHE A 138 13.62 -7.54 1.00
N ILE A 139 14.02 -6.60 0.13
CA ILE A 139 15.38 -6.05 0.11
C ILE A 139 15.40 -4.84 1.03
N VAL A 140 16.04 -4.95 2.18
CA VAL A 140 16.16 -3.83 3.13
C VAL A 140 17.49 -3.12 2.91
N THR A 141 17.42 -1.83 2.56
CA THR A 141 18.59 -0.94 2.47
C THR A 141 18.95 -0.47 3.87
N ASP A 142 19.76 -1.27 4.57
CA ASP A 142 20.33 -0.94 5.88
C ASP A 142 21.83 -0.63 5.72
N ILE A 143 22.21 0.63 5.86
CA ILE A 143 23.57 1.13 5.72
C ILE A 143 24.08 1.51 7.11
N PRO A 144 25.02 0.74 7.71
CA PRO A 144 25.54 1.00 9.04
C PRO A 144 26.05 2.43 9.21
N GLY A 145 25.55 3.12 10.24
CA GLY A 145 25.91 4.52 10.53
C GLY A 145 25.18 5.57 9.70
N VAL A 146 24.30 5.17 8.76
CA VAL A 146 23.48 6.09 7.95
C VAL A 146 21.99 5.87 8.23
N THR A 147 21.50 4.63 8.14
CA THR A 147 20.09 4.32 8.42
C THR A 147 19.84 4.22 9.93
N PRO A 148 18.71 4.76 10.43
CA PRO A 148 18.49 4.94 11.86
C PRO A 148 18.06 3.66 12.60
N PHE A 149 17.54 2.66 11.89
CA PHE A 149 17.11 1.38 12.47
C PHE A 149 16.98 0.32 11.38
N ARG A 150 16.79 -0.93 11.79
CA ARG A 150 16.44 -2.05 10.90
C ARG A 150 15.03 -2.56 11.22
N PRO A 151 14.10 -2.60 10.25
CA PRO A 151 12.78 -3.20 10.44
C PRO A 151 12.85 -4.67 10.87
N ALA A 152 11.88 -5.11 11.68
CA ALA A 152 11.71 -6.53 11.98
C ALA A 152 11.14 -7.26 10.76
N LEU A 153 11.62 -8.48 10.53
CA LEU A 153 11.25 -9.34 9.42
C LEU A 153 10.90 -10.73 9.94
N PHE A 154 9.85 -11.33 9.42
CA PHE A 154 9.51 -12.72 9.68
C PHE A 154 8.69 -13.31 8.54
N THR A 155 8.48 -14.62 8.56
CA THR A 155 7.64 -15.33 7.59
C THR A 155 6.56 -16.11 8.32
N ASP A 156 5.39 -16.20 7.71
CA ASP A 156 4.29 -17.06 8.14
C ASP A 156 3.60 -17.67 6.92
N ASP A 157 2.56 -18.49 7.17
CA ASP A 157 1.68 -18.96 6.12
C ASP A 157 0.70 -17.84 5.74
N LEU A 158 0.57 -17.57 4.44
CA LEU A 158 -0.44 -16.65 3.93
C LEU A 158 -1.83 -17.21 4.27
N PRO A 159 -2.69 -16.45 4.98
CA PRO A 159 -4.07 -16.87 5.25
C PRO A 159 -4.90 -16.95 3.97
N ASP A 160 -6.06 -17.60 4.07
CA ASP A 160 -7.11 -17.62 3.04
C ASP A 160 -6.63 -18.07 1.65
N THR A 161 -5.64 -18.96 1.62
CA THR A 161 -5.21 -19.63 0.40
C THR A 161 -6.27 -20.63 -0.09
N PRO A 162 -6.38 -20.87 -1.42
CA PRO A 162 -7.25 -21.90 -1.95
C PRO A 162 -6.96 -23.29 -1.33
N PRO A 163 -7.95 -24.20 -1.25
CA PRO A 163 -7.74 -25.53 -0.69
C PRO A 163 -6.56 -26.27 -1.32
N GLY A 164 -5.64 -26.74 -0.47
CA GLY A 164 -4.43 -27.46 -0.89
C GLY A 164 -3.28 -26.56 -1.38
N VAL A 165 -3.45 -25.24 -1.36
CA VAL A 165 -2.40 -24.27 -1.68
C VAL A 165 -1.77 -23.76 -0.39
N HIS A 166 -0.46 -23.84 -0.28
CA HIS A 166 0.33 -23.23 0.79
C HIS A 166 1.29 -22.21 0.19
N ARG A 167 1.37 -21.03 0.80
CA ARG A 167 2.23 -19.94 0.35
C ARG A 167 2.88 -19.27 1.55
N THR A 168 4.18 -19.11 1.49
CA THR A 168 4.91 -18.31 2.47
C THR A 168 4.62 -16.84 2.22
N ARG A 169 4.18 -16.14 3.27
CA ARG A 169 4.10 -14.68 3.31
C ARG A 169 5.34 -14.15 4.02
N TYR A 170 6.03 -13.22 3.39
CA TYR A 170 7.12 -12.45 3.99
C TYR A 170 6.53 -11.20 4.61
N ASN A 171 6.92 -10.90 5.85
CA ASN A 171 6.40 -9.78 6.61
C ASN A 171 7.53 -8.84 7.01
N LEU A 172 7.26 -7.55 6.91
CA LEU A 172 8.09 -6.47 7.43
C LEU A 172 7.25 -5.60 8.37
N ILE A 173 7.82 -5.23 9.51
CA ILE A 173 7.17 -4.34 10.48
C ILE A 173 7.80 -2.95 10.41
N VAL A 174 6.98 -1.96 10.05
CA VAL A 174 7.28 -0.54 10.25
C VAL A 174 6.99 -0.21 11.72
N PRO A 175 8.00 0.17 12.51
CA PRO A 175 7.82 0.40 13.95
C PRO A 175 7.10 1.73 14.21
N PRO A 176 6.63 1.99 15.44
CA PRO A 176 6.02 3.27 15.80
C PRO A 176 7.00 4.43 15.70
N CYS A 177 6.43 5.62 15.49
CA CYS A 177 7.15 6.89 15.38
C CYS A 177 8.25 6.88 14.31
N SER A 178 8.00 6.26 13.15
CA SER A 178 9.01 6.09 12.11
C SER A 178 8.51 6.37 10.71
N PHE A 179 9.43 6.81 9.85
CA PHE A 179 9.22 6.88 8.40
C PHE A 179 10.05 5.80 7.71
N VAL A 180 9.39 5.05 6.84
CA VAL A 180 9.99 3.99 6.03
C VAL A 180 9.54 4.17 4.59
N ASP A 181 10.49 4.27 3.67
CA ASP A 181 10.22 4.34 2.24
C ASP A 181 10.25 2.95 1.64
N MET A 182 9.36 2.69 0.69
CA MET A 182 9.25 1.42 -0.03
C MET A 182 9.06 1.68 -1.52
N GLN A 183 9.92 1.07 -2.32
CA GLN A 183 9.77 0.97 -3.76
C GLN A 183 9.12 -0.37 -4.09
N ILE A 184 7.99 -0.32 -4.77
CA ILE A 184 7.19 -1.47 -5.19
C ILE A 184 7.33 -1.57 -6.69
N PRO A 185 8.09 -2.55 -7.22
CA PRO A 185 8.17 -2.75 -8.66
C PRO A 185 6.81 -3.17 -9.22
N ARG A 186 6.61 -2.91 -10.51
CA ARG A 186 5.46 -3.42 -11.26
C ARG A 186 5.27 -4.92 -11.05
N GLY A 187 4.05 -5.36 -10.80
CA GLY A 187 3.74 -6.78 -10.68
C GLY A 187 4.31 -7.46 -9.44
N VAL A 188 4.69 -6.67 -8.42
CA VAL A 188 5.15 -7.19 -7.13
C VAL A 188 4.06 -7.00 -6.08
N SER A 189 3.70 -8.10 -5.44
CA SER A 189 2.69 -8.15 -4.41
C SER A 189 3.12 -7.42 -3.15
N HIS A 190 2.13 -6.82 -2.50
CA HIS A 190 2.26 -6.28 -1.16
C HIS A 190 0.88 -6.23 -0.48
N GLN A 191 0.89 -6.00 0.82
CA GLN A 191 -0.30 -5.92 1.66
C GLN A 191 0.01 -4.99 2.83
N PHE A 192 -0.63 -3.82 2.91
CA PHE A 192 -0.42 -2.87 4.01
C PHE A 192 -1.54 -3.00 5.03
N ASN A 193 -1.19 -3.18 6.30
CA ASN A 193 -2.13 -3.14 7.41
C ASN A 193 -1.58 -2.28 8.54
N ALA A 194 -2.29 -1.21 8.90
CA ALA A 194 -1.98 -0.46 10.10
C ALA A 194 -2.55 -1.18 11.33
N VAL A 195 -1.77 -1.21 12.40
CA VAL A 195 -2.17 -1.73 13.71
C VAL A 195 -1.99 -0.58 14.70
N GLY A 196 -3.09 0.09 15.02
CA GLY A 196 -3.14 1.36 15.72
C GLY A 196 -3.65 2.52 14.84
N PRO A 197 -4.02 3.66 15.47
CA PRO A 197 -4.79 4.72 14.81
C PRO A 197 -3.96 5.76 14.05
N ASN A 198 -2.63 5.75 14.19
CA ASN A 198 -1.76 6.83 13.71
C ASN A 198 -0.87 6.35 12.56
N ALA A 199 -1.47 6.00 11.43
CA ALA A 199 -0.75 5.55 10.24
C ALA A 199 -1.21 6.30 8.99
N VAL A 200 -0.25 6.78 8.21
CA VAL A 200 -0.51 7.47 6.95
C VAL A 200 0.55 7.08 5.93
N ILE A 201 0.16 6.93 4.67
CA ILE A 201 1.11 6.85 3.56
C ILE A 201 1.03 8.07 2.66
N ASP A 202 2.18 8.45 2.14
CA ASP A 202 2.36 9.37 1.03
C ASP A 202 2.93 8.57 -0.14
N SER A 203 2.15 8.44 -1.20
CA SER A 203 2.44 7.56 -2.32
C SER A 203 2.55 8.35 -3.61
N VAL A 204 3.57 8.06 -4.39
CA VAL A 204 3.75 8.53 -5.78
C VAL A 204 3.56 7.33 -6.69
N HIS A 205 2.84 7.52 -7.80
CA HIS A 205 2.61 6.51 -8.82
C HIS A 205 3.30 6.94 -10.11
N PRO A 206 4.59 6.58 -10.29
CA PRO A 206 5.37 7.06 -11.43
C PRO A 206 4.93 6.52 -12.78
N GLU A 207 4.02 5.55 -12.84
CA GLU A 207 3.61 4.93 -14.11
C GLU A 207 2.13 5.12 -14.43
N GLU A 208 1.40 5.98 -13.72
CA GLU A 208 -0.05 6.15 -13.90
C GLU A 208 -0.48 6.25 -15.38
N SER A 209 0.09 7.22 -16.11
CA SER A 209 -0.24 7.43 -17.53
C SER A 209 0.21 6.27 -18.42
N LEU A 210 1.29 5.58 -18.03
CA LEU A 210 1.80 4.41 -18.72
C LEU A 210 0.92 3.18 -18.47
N GLU A 211 0.38 3.02 -17.27
CA GLU A 211 -0.57 1.97 -16.89
C GLU A 211 -1.85 2.08 -17.71
N ILE A 212 -2.42 3.29 -17.83
CA ILE A 212 -3.60 3.57 -18.66
C ILE A 212 -3.37 3.09 -20.10
N LEU A 213 -2.24 3.47 -20.70
CA LEU A 213 -1.92 3.08 -22.07
C LEU A 213 -1.60 1.58 -22.20
N ARG A 214 -0.82 1.02 -21.28
CA ARG A 214 -0.34 -0.36 -21.30
C ARG A 214 -1.49 -1.35 -21.10
N GLU A 215 -2.30 -1.14 -20.08
CA GLU A 215 -3.42 -1.99 -19.73
C GLU A 215 -4.66 -1.69 -20.59
N GLY A 216 -4.73 -0.49 -21.21
CA GLY A 216 -5.82 -0.07 -22.10
C GLY A 216 -7.04 0.45 -21.35
N MET A 217 -6.81 1.17 -20.25
CA MET A 217 -7.82 1.63 -19.30
C MET A 217 -8.59 2.84 -19.84
N ALA A 218 -9.85 2.99 -19.45
CA ALA A 218 -10.67 4.12 -19.84
C ALA A 218 -10.59 5.24 -18.80
N GLY A 219 -9.99 6.37 -19.17
CA GLY A 219 -9.85 7.54 -18.30
C GLY A 219 -8.88 7.31 -17.13
N TYR A 220 -8.75 8.31 -16.27
CA TYR A 220 -7.94 8.22 -15.06
C TYR A 220 -8.75 7.57 -13.93
N LYS A 221 -8.23 6.45 -13.40
CA LYS A 221 -8.88 5.64 -12.37
C LYS A 221 -7.83 5.01 -11.47
N MET A 222 -7.49 5.70 -10.37
CA MET A 222 -6.48 5.27 -9.40
C MET A 222 -6.68 3.82 -8.91
N MET A 223 -7.94 3.38 -8.70
CA MET A 223 -8.26 2.02 -8.24
C MET A 223 -8.15 0.94 -9.30
N ALA A 224 -8.34 1.27 -10.59
CA ALA A 224 -8.41 0.27 -11.65
C ALA A 224 -7.04 -0.37 -11.94
N GLN A 225 -5.98 0.05 -11.25
CA GLN A 225 -4.61 -0.44 -11.37
C GLN A 225 -4.26 -1.56 -10.39
N THR A 226 -5.21 -1.92 -9.53
CA THR A 226 -5.01 -2.95 -8.51
C THR A 226 -5.49 -4.31 -9.05
N VAL A 227 -4.72 -5.35 -8.74
CA VAL A 227 -5.09 -6.75 -8.93
C VAL A 227 -4.92 -7.47 -7.61
N PHE A 228 -5.98 -8.08 -7.13
CA PHE A 228 -6.00 -8.80 -5.85
C PHE A 228 -5.52 -10.24 -6.02
N LEU A 229 -4.92 -10.77 -4.95
CA LEU A 229 -4.46 -12.16 -4.85
C LEU A 229 -5.31 -12.97 -3.86
N ALA A 230 -6.39 -12.38 -3.36
CA ALA A 230 -7.37 -13.01 -2.50
C ALA A 230 -8.78 -12.57 -2.92
N ARG A 231 -9.75 -13.46 -2.70
CA ARG A 231 -11.17 -13.15 -2.97
C ARG A 231 -11.83 -12.40 -1.83
N GLU A 232 -11.44 -12.72 -0.61
CA GLU A 232 -12.08 -12.26 0.62
C GLU A 232 -11.06 -11.47 1.45
N LEU A 233 -11.58 -10.60 2.31
CA LEU A 233 -10.79 -9.84 3.28
C LEU A 233 -10.45 -10.76 4.46
N PRO A 234 -9.17 -10.98 4.77
CA PRO A 234 -8.78 -11.82 5.90
C PRO A 234 -9.22 -11.25 7.24
N ASP A 235 -9.40 -12.11 8.24
CA ASP A 235 -9.62 -11.70 9.63
C ASP A 235 -8.40 -10.91 10.16
N ALA A 236 -8.66 -9.88 10.96
CA ALA A 236 -7.61 -9.04 11.56
C ALA A 236 -6.56 -9.83 12.34
N ALA A 237 -6.90 -10.96 12.96
CA ALA A 237 -5.95 -11.79 13.69
C ALA A 237 -4.76 -12.24 12.81
N THR A 238 -4.96 -12.31 11.49
CA THR A 238 -3.92 -12.72 10.54
C THR A 238 -2.88 -11.63 10.22
N CYS A 239 -3.17 -10.35 10.51
CA CYS A 239 -2.25 -9.23 10.26
C CYS A 239 -1.95 -8.37 11.50
N THR A 240 -2.68 -8.57 12.61
CA THR A 240 -2.45 -7.83 13.86
C THR A 240 -1.42 -8.47 14.79
N ASP A 241 -1.04 -9.72 14.53
CA ASP A 241 0.13 -10.31 15.18
C ASP A 241 1.42 -9.71 14.58
N LEU A 242 2.20 -9.03 15.42
CA LEU A 242 3.38 -8.26 15.02
C LEU A 242 4.69 -9.01 15.24
N VAL A 243 4.64 -10.22 15.81
CA VAL A 243 5.79 -11.09 16.10
C VAL A 243 5.38 -12.51 15.74
N PRO A 244 6.27 -13.38 15.23
CA PRO A 244 5.95 -14.80 15.18
C PRO A 244 5.69 -15.30 16.60
N GLY A 245 4.46 -15.73 16.89
CA GLY A 245 4.19 -16.52 18.08
C GLY A 245 5.10 -17.74 18.11
N ASP A 246 5.83 -17.92 19.21
CA ASP A 246 6.40 -19.22 19.56
C ASP A 246 5.22 -20.20 19.76
N SER A 247 4.76 -20.83 18.68
CA SER A 247 3.87 -21.99 18.73
C SER A 247 4.65 -23.28 18.51
#